data_AF-A0A6G3XRQ5-F1
#
_entry.id   AF-A0A6G3XRQ5-F1
#
_cell.length_a   1.000
_cell.length_b   1.000
_cell.length_c   1.000
_cell.angle_alpha   90.00
_cell.angle_beta   90.00
_cell.angle_gamma   90.00
#
_symmetry.space_group_name_H-M   'P 1'
#
loop_
_entity.id
_entity.type
_entity.pdbx_description
1 polymer ?
#
loop_
_entity_poly.entity_id
_entity_poly.type
_entity_poly.pdbx_seq_one_letter_code
_entity_poly.pdbx_strand_id
1 'polypeptide(L)'
;QVAFAQAAGRDSTHHLVLQDDVEVSDGLLDGVQRAAGVHVDAALSYFVEWGSRTAVLARWAALTGVSAVPVINPYVPTVALSLPSALAVRL
;
A
#
# COMPACT_ATOMS: atom_id res chain seq x y z
N GLN A 1 19.12 -2.97 8.88
CA GLN A 1 18.48 -3.70 7.78
C GLN A 1 17.19 -2.97 7.44
N VAL A 2 16.90 -2.70 6.16
CA VAL A 2 15.68 -2.00 5.75
C VAL A 2 14.49 -2.96 5.89
N ALA A 3 13.34 -2.49 6.39
CA ALA A 3 12.18 -3.34 6.70
C ALA A 3 11.71 -4.21 5.51
N PHE A 4 11.87 -3.72 4.27
CA PHE A 4 11.50 -4.44 3.05
C PHE A 4 12.41 -5.64 2.73
N ALA A 5 13.70 -5.60 3.09
CA ALA A 5 14.64 -6.69 2.83
C ALA A 5 14.27 -8.00 3.57
N GLN A 6 13.42 -7.92 4.59
CA GLN A 6 12.91 -9.10 5.31
C GLN A 6 11.99 -9.97 4.44
N ALA A 7 11.54 -9.48 3.27
CA ALA A 7 10.79 -10.26 2.31
C ALA A 7 11.56 -11.48 1.78
N ALA A 8 12.91 -11.44 1.75
CA ALA A 8 13.75 -12.48 1.16
C ALA A 8 13.62 -13.87 1.82
N GLY A 9 13.06 -13.94 3.04
CA GLY A 9 12.82 -15.17 3.78
C GLY A 9 11.36 -15.63 3.80
N ARG A 10 10.48 -15.03 2.99
CA ARG A 10 9.04 -15.30 3.01
C ARG A 10 8.51 -15.64 1.63
N ASP A 11 7.61 -16.61 1.58
CA ASP A 11 6.80 -16.88 0.39
C ASP A 11 5.55 -15.99 0.43
N SER A 12 5.64 -14.82 -0.19
CA SER A 12 4.52 -13.87 -0.30
C SER A 12 4.56 -13.15 -1.65
N THR A 13 3.40 -12.74 -2.16
CA THR A 13 3.32 -11.91 -3.39
C THR A 13 3.74 -10.47 -3.12
N HIS A 14 3.41 -9.97 -1.93
CA HIS A 14 3.74 -8.64 -1.46
C HIS A 14 4.32 -8.69 -0.05
N HIS A 15 5.13 -7.69 0.28
CA HIS A 15 5.61 -7.45 1.63
C HIS A 15 5.08 -6.10 2.12
N LEU A 16 4.19 -6.14 3.12
CA LEU A 16 3.63 -4.96 3.78
C LEU A 16 4.59 -4.46 4.87
N VAL A 17 4.89 -3.17 4.83
CA VAL A 17 5.55 -2.45 5.92
C VAL A 17 4.59 -1.40 6.45
N LEU A 18 4.45 -1.37 7.78
CA LEU A 18 3.73 -0.34 8.52
C LEU A 18 4.75 0.47 9.32
N GLN A 19 4.51 1.77 9.47
CA GLN A 19 5.19 2.56 10.50
C GLN A 19 4.72 2.08 11.89
N ASP A 20 5.59 2.24 12.88
CA ASP A 20 5.44 1.69 14.23
C ASP A 20 4.38 2.41 15.07
N ASP A 21 3.98 3.62 14.66
CA ASP A 21 2.99 4.47 15.32
C ASP A 21 1.61 4.46 14.63
N VAL A 22 1.39 3.53 13.70
CA VAL A 22 0.13 3.43 12.95
C VAL A 22 -0.96 2.75 13.77
N GLU A 23 -2.10 3.41 13.88
CA GLU A 23 -3.36 2.77 14.27
C GLU A 23 -4.07 2.25 13.02
N VAL A 24 -4.40 0.95 13.01
CA VAL A 24 -4.99 0.28 11.86
C VAL A 24 -6.51 0.21 11.99
N SER A 25 -7.21 0.37 10.86
CA SER A 25 -8.66 0.15 10.82
C SER A 25 -9.01 -1.34 10.89
N ASP A 26 -10.20 -1.63 11.41
CA ASP A 26 -10.78 -2.96 11.33
C ASP A 26 -10.86 -3.42 9.86
N GLY A 27 -10.39 -4.64 9.59
CA GLY A 27 -10.40 -5.20 8.23
C GLY A 27 -9.26 -4.73 7.31
N LEU A 28 -8.27 -3.99 7.83
CA LEU A 28 -7.11 -3.57 7.03
C LEU A 28 -6.45 -4.75 6.30
N LEU A 29 -6.22 -5.86 6.99
CA LEU A 29 -5.54 -7.03 6.41
C LEU A 29 -6.33 -7.66 5.26
N ASP A 30 -7.66 -7.76 5.38
CA ASP A 30 -8.51 -8.25 4.30
C ASP A 30 -8.47 -7.31 3.09
N GLY A 31 -8.41 -5.99 3.35
CA GLY A 31 -8.21 -4.96 2.34
C GLY A 31 -6.88 -5.12 1.60
N VAL A 32 -5.80 -5.28 2.35
CA VAL A 32 -4.43 -5.50 1.83
C VAL A 32 -4.38 -6.76 0.96
N GLN A 33 -4.92 -7.89 1.44
CA GLN A 33 -4.93 -9.15 0.70
C GLN A 33 -5.71 -9.02 -0.62
N ARG A 34 -6.89 -8.38 -0.58
CA ARG A 34 -7.70 -8.14 -1.78
C ARG A 34 -6.97 -7.24 -2.78
N ALA A 35 -6.39 -6.14 -2.31
CA ALA A 35 -5.67 -5.20 -3.16
C ALA A 35 -4.45 -5.86 -3.82
N ALA A 36 -3.66 -6.62 -3.06
CA ALA A 36 -2.51 -7.38 -3.56
C ALA A 36 -2.91 -8.45 -4.59
N GLY A 37 -4.10 -9.06 -4.44
CA GLY A 37 -4.63 -10.02 -5.41
C GLY A 37 -5.11 -9.39 -6.72
N VAL A 38 -5.57 -8.13 -6.70
CA VAL A 38 -6.01 -7.39 -7.89
C VAL A 38 -4.86 -6.69 -8.60
N HIS A 39 -3.90 -6.15 -7.85
CA HIS A 39 -2.81 -5.32 -8.35
C HIS A 39 -1.45 -6.01 -8.14
N VAL A 40 -1.30 -7.17 -8.78
CA VAL A 40 -0.20 -8.12 -8.50
C VAL A 40 1.22 -7.57 -8.69
N ASP A 41 1.40 -6.57 -9.55
CA ASP A 41 2.70 -5.99 -9.89
C ASP A 41 2.90 -4.56 -9.37
N ALA A 42 1.94 -4.02 -8.60
CA ALA A 42 1.96 -2.62 -8.18
C ALA A 42 2.49 -2.45 -6.75
N ALA A 43 3.20 -1.35 -6.51
CA ALA A 43 3.37 -0.84 -5.16
C ALA A 43 2.03 -0.24 -4.68
N LEU A 44 1.58 -0.64 -3.48
CA LEU A 44 0.27 -0.27 -2.94
C LEU A 44 0.44 0.51 -1.65
N SER A 45 0.04 1.79 -1.68
CA SER A 45 -0.02 2.63 -0.48
C SER A 45 -1.45 2.61 0.08
N TYR A 46 -1.59 2.29 1.37
CA TYR A 46 -2.88 2.23 2.07
C TYR A 46 -3.17 3.49 2.88
N PHE A 47 -2.35 4.53 2.67
CA PHE A 47 -2.49 5.82 3.32
C PHE A 47 -2.34 6.93 2.28
N VAL A 48 -3.12 7.99 2.44
CA VAL A 48 -2.96 9.23 1.69
C VAL A 48 -3.06 10.40 2.66
N GLU A 49 -2.18 11.37 2.51
CA GLU A 49 -2.30 12.62 3.29
C GLU A 49 -3.58 13.35 2.84
N TRP A 50 -4.37 13.81 3.81
CA TRP A 50 -5.73 14.30 3.63
C TRP A 50 -5.85 15.45 2.61
N GLY A 51 -4.92 16.40 2.65
CA GLY A 51 -4.84 17.56 1.76
C GLY A 51 -4.26 17.27 0.38
N SER A 52 -3.79 16.05 0.14
CA SER A 52 -3.08 15.72 -1.10
C SER A 52 -4.02 15.53 -2.31
N ARG A 53 -3.45 15.67 -3.52
CA ARG A 53 -4.20 15.46 -4.77
C ARG A 53 -4.71 14.02 -4.90
N THR A 54 -3.88 13.05 -4.50
CA THR A 54 -4.28 11.64 -4.46
C THR A 54 -5.45 11.40 -3.49
N ALA A 55 -5.53 12.11 -2.35
CA ALA A 55 -6.65 11.95 -1.42
C ALA A 55 -7.99 12.44 -2.00
N VAL A 56 -7.97 13.48 -2.84
CA VAL A 56 -9.17 13.89 -3.59
C VAL A 56 -9.64 12.75 -4.50
N LEU A 57 -8.74 12.13 -5.26
CA LEU A 57 -9.07 10.98 -6.11
C LEU A 57 -9.55 9.77 -5.30
N ALA A 58 -8.91 9.47 -4.18
CA ALA A 58 -9.26 8.34 -3.33
C ALA A 58 -10.69 8.49 -2.76
N ARG A 59 -11.07 9.70 -2.32
CA ARG A 59 -12.44 9.98 -1.87
C ARG A 59 -13.46 9.83 -3.00
N TRP A 60 -13.13 10.31 -4.20
CA TRP A 60 -13.99 10.11 -5.37
C TRP A 60 -14.15 8.63 -5.72
N ALA A 61 -13.07 7.86 -5.69
CA ALA A 61 -13.10 6.42 -5.94
C ALA A 61 -13.99 5.69 -4.92
N ALA A 62 -13.86 6.02 -3.64
CA ALA A 62 -14.74 5.47 -2.60
C ALA A 62 -16.23 5.79 -2.86
N LEU A 63 -16.54 7.02 -3.26
CA LEU A 63 -17.91 7.44 -3.59
C LEU A 63 -18.49 6.74 -4.84
N THR A 64 -17.64 6.34 -5.79
CA THR A 64 -18.05 5.71 -7.05
C THR A 64 -17.87 4.20 -7.07
N GLY A 65 -17.45 3.59 -5.96
CA GLY A 65 -17.24 2.14 -5.85
C GLY A 65 -15.95 1.62 -6.49
N VAL A 66 -14.99 2.50 -6.76
CA VAL A 66 -13.65 2.13 -7.22
C VAL A 66 -12.73 1.90 -6.01
N SER A 67 -12.01 0.78 -6.00
CA SER A 67 -11.22 0.35 -4.82
C SER A 67 -9.78 0.86 -4.77
N ALA A 68 -9.27 1.47 -5.84
CA ALA A 68 -7.91 1.99 -5.92
C ALA A 68 -7.79 3.11 -6.96
N VAL A 69 -6.83 4.01 -6.75
CA VAL A 69 -6.49 5.08 -7.68
C VAL A 69 -4.97 5.17 -7.85
N PRO A 70 -4.47 5.67 -9.00
CA PRO A 70 -3.05 5.97 -9.13
C PRO A 70 -2.63 7.07 -8.15
N VAL A 71 -1.40 6.97 -7.64
CA VAL A 71 -0.76 8.04 -6.88
C VAL A 71 -0.35 9.14 -7.87
N ILE A 72 -0.88 10.35 -7.68
CA ILE A 72 -0.61 11.51 -8.57
C ILE A 72 0.20 12.61 -7.88
N ASN A 73 0.58 12.41 -6.62
CA ASN A 73 1.49 13.28 -5.90
C ASN A 73 2.94 12.99 -6.34
N PRO A 74 3.88 13.95 -6.20
CA PRO A 74 5.30 13.73 -6.50
C PRO A 74 6.02 12.86 -5.45
N TYR A 75 5.27 12.11 -4.64
CA TYR A 75 5.77 11.19 -3.63
C TYR A 75 4.77 10.05 -3.42
N VAL A 76 5.25 8.91 -2.93
CA VAL A 76 4.42 7.79 -2.48
C VAL A 76 4.40 7.80 -0.95
N PRO A 77 3.22 7.86 -0.30
CA PRO A 77 3.14 7.76 1.15
C PRO A 77 3.56 6.37 1.64
N THR A 78 4.40 6.32 2.66
CA THR A 78 5.02 5.07 3.17
C THR A 78 4.53 4.65 4.56
N VAL A 79 3.48 5.28 5.08
CA VAL A 79 2.87 4.96 6.39
C VAL A 79 2.43 3.50 6.45
N ALA A 80 1.79 3.05 5.37
CA ALA A 80 1.43 1.66 5.13
C ALA A 80 1.64 1.37 3.65
N LEU A 81 2.68 0.59 3.33
CA LEU A 81 3.11 0.33 1.95
C LEU A 81 3.39 -1.14 1.74
N SER A 82 2.73 -1.74 0.75
CA SER A 82 3.08 -3.04 0.20
C SER A 82 3.91 -2.85 -1.07
N LEU A 83 5.03 -3.57 -1.15
CA LEU A 83 5.77 -3.75 -2.40
C LEU A 83 5.62 -5.18 -2.88
N PRO A 84 5.58 -5.44 -4.21
CA PRO A 84 5.75 -6.80 -4.73
C PRO A 84 7.05 -7.39 -4.18
N SER A 85 7.04 -8.66 -3.75
CA SER A 85 8.19 -9.25 -3.04
C SER A 85 9.48 -9.21 -3.87
N ALA A 86 9.38 -9.38 -5.19
CA ALA A 86 10.51 -9.24 -6.10
C ALA A 86 11.11 -7.82 -6.14
N LEU A 87 10.32 -6.79 -5.84
CA LEU A 87 10.80 -5.42 -5.67
C LEU A 87 11.33 -5.19 -4.25
N ALA A 88 10.64 -5.70 -3.23
CA ALA A 88 11.03 -5.55 -1.82
C ALA A 88 12.44 -6.09 -1.52
N VAL A 89 12.81 -7.22 -2.12
CA VAL A 89 14.13 -7.87 -1.92
C VAL A 89 15.29 -7.11 -2.59
N ARG A 90 15.00 -6.22 -3.54
CA ARG A 90 16.02 -5.42 -4.25
C ARG A 90 16.45 -4.15 -3.51
N LEU A 91 15.75 -3.79 -2.42
CA LEU A 91 16.00 -2.61 -1.58
C LEU A 91 16.86 -2.98 -0.36
#